data_AF-X1RIJ1-F1
#
_entry.id   AF-X1RIJ1-F1
#
_cell.length_a   1.000
_cell.length_b   1.000
_cell.length_c   1.000
_cell.angle_alpha   90.00
_cell.angle_beta   90.00
_cell.angle_gamma   90.00
#
_symmetry.space_group_name_H-M   'P 1'
#
loop_
_entity.id
_entity.type
_entity.pdbx_description
1 polymer ?
#
loop_
_entity_poly.entity_id
_entity_poly.type
_entity_poly.pdbx_seq_one_letter_code
_entity_poly.pdbx_strand_id
1 'polypeptide(L)'
;MILVVISEYLDKIGGAAKMSLLRNWRKPFVDFQRTKVTESQVDEITDYSIDELMVVVMSRYIQGKMLHWHGGDSYQPMAALRLAKLTHAPDIIYCGGVTGYVNPDPEYLPEMANDFPYCHDVEFYYEFEHLFDLVERLETRLMFFGGAQIDKYGNVNATLLGSIDNLKVKLAGGGGTGAILGRTPVIVIWTAAHEKRGGRCTLVDKVDFITGHGNPPPGVTYPGEIGPTACVTDLGVFSFDKDTGIMKLEALYPDTTVEMILENTGFKPIIPDKVPLVEPPTKEQID
;
A
#
# COMPACT_ATOMS: atom_id res chain seq x y z
N MET A 1 -31.16 -0.19 10.39
CA MET A 1 -31.50 -0.36 11.82
C MET A 1 -30.26 -0.36 12.71
N ILE A 2 -29.18 -1.09 12.36
CA ILE A 2 -27.93 -1.13 13.15
C ILE A 2 -27.18 0.23 13.20
N LEU A 3 -27.15 0.99 12.11
CA LEU A 3 -26.50 2.31 12.06
C LEU A 3 -27.09 3.36 13.01
N VAL A 4 -28.41 3.29 13.27
CA VAL A 4 -29.12 4.21 14.17
C VAL A 4 -28.78 3.91 15.64
N VAL A 5 -28.59 2.63 15.98
CA VAL A 5 -28.23 2.21 17.35
C VAL A 5 -26.82 2.68 17.73
N ILE A 6 -25.89 2.70 16.77
CA ILE A 6 -24.51 3.13 17.00
C ILE A 6 -24.43 4.65 17.22
N SER A 7 -25.17 5.46 16.45
CA SER A 7 -25.14 6.92 16.63
C SER A 7 -25.71 7.34 17.98
N GLU A 8 -26.84 6.76 18.39
CA GLU A 8 -27.46 7.04 19.69
C GLU A 8 -26.59 6.61 20.87
N TYR A 9 -25.85 5.51 20.72
CA TYR A 9 -24.88 5.06 21.71
C TYR A 9 -23.69 6.02 21.82
N LEU A 10 -23.13 6.45 20.68
CA LEU A 10 -22.00 7.37 20.62
C LEU A 10 -22.33 8.75 21.19
N ASP A 11 -23.55 9.25 20.99
CA ASP A 11 -24.00 10.50 21.62
C ASP A 11 -24.11 10.37 23.14
N LYS A 12 -24.66 9.24 23.63
CA LYS A 12 -24.84 8.99 25.07
C LYS A 12 -23.53 8.91 25.85
N ILE A 13 -22.46 8.38 25.24
CA ILE A 13 -21.16 8.23 25.92
C ILE A 13 -20.19 9.40 25.65
N GLY A 14 -20.65 10.47 24.98
CA GLY A 14 -19.78 11.56 24.52
C GLY A 14 -18.79 11.15 23.41
N GLY A 15 -18.98 9.96 22.84
CA GLY A 15 -18.18 9.40 21.75
C GLY A 15 -18.28 10.20 20.47
N ALA A 16 -19.41 10.86 20.19
CA ALA A 16 -19.57 11.72 19.03
C ALA A 16 -18.61 12.91 19.02
N ALA A 17 -18.33 13.52 20.18
CA ALA A 17 -17.36 14.60 20.31
C ALA A 17 -15.90 14.11 20.21
N LYS A 18 -15.58 12.91 20.73
CA LYS A 18 -14.28 12.27 20.49
C LYS A 18 -14.09 11.89 19.02
N MET A 19 -15.13 11.39 18.37
CA MET A 19 -15.12 11.03 16.95
C MET A 19 -14.98 12.25 16.04
N SER A 20 -15.57 13.40 16.38
CA SER A 20 -15.37 14.65 15.62
C SER A 20 -13.95 15.20 15.75
N LEU A 21 -13.30 15.02 16.92
CA LEU A 21 -11.87 15.31 17.12
C LEU A 21 -10.98 14.36 16.30
N LEU A 22 -11.30 13.07 16.22
CA LEU A 22 -10.61 12.09 15.37
C LEU A 22 -10.80 12.38 13.87
N ARG A 23 -11.99 12.83 13.46
CA ARG A 23 -12.26 13.30 12.08
C ARG A 23 -11.41 14.51 11.69
N ASN A 24 -11.06 15.37 12.65
CA ASN A 24 -10.18 16.52 12.42
C ASN A 24 -8.68 16.19 12.54
N TRP A 25 -8.31 15.10 13.22
CA TRP A 25 -6.95 14.55 13.18
C TRP A 25 -6.65 13.91 11.81
N ARG A 26 -7.70 13.45 11.10
CA ARG A 26 -7.66 13.03 9.69
C ARG A 26 -7.53 14.19 8.67
N LYS A 27 -7.18 15.43 9.08
CA LYS A 27 -6.70 16.42 8.09
C LYS A 27 -5.63 15.74 7.23
N PRO A 28 -5.64 15.91 5.91
CA PRO A 28 -4.90 15.06 5.00
C PRO A 28 -3.40 15.24 5.26
N PHE A 29 -2.83 14.37 6.10
CA PHE A 29 -1.38 14.23 6.25
C PHE A 29 -0.74 13.70 4.96
N VAL A 30 -1.57 13.30 4.00
CA VAL A 30 -1.20 13.06 2.60
C VAL A 30 -1.58 14.29 1.79
N ASP A 31 -0.76 15.33 1.88
CA ASP A 31 -0.65 16.25 0.76
C ASP A 31 0.17 15.55 -0.30
N PHE A 32 -0.50 14.95 -1.28
CA PHE A 32 0.14 14.30 -2.42
C PHE A 32 1.11 15.24 -3.15
N GLN A 33 0.95 16.56 -3.07
CA GLN A 33 1.93 17.49 -3.66
C GLN A 33 3.24 17.53 -2.87
N ARG A 34 3.21 17.23 -1.57
CA ARG A 34 4.40 17.13 -0.71
C ARG A 34 5.05 15.76 -0.71
N THR A 35 4.29 14.69 -0.94
CA THR A 35 4.84 13.32 -1.13
C THR A 35 5.15 13.02 -2.59
N LYS A 36 4.72 13.90 -3.51
CA LYS A 36 5.27 13.95 -4.86
C LYS A 36 6.71 14.39 -4.76
N VAL A 37 7.57 13.52 -5.27
CA VAL A 37 8.92 13.91 -5.63
C VAL A 37 8.78 15.07 -6.63
N THR A 38 9.46 16.18 -6.34
CA THR A 38 9.26 17.47 -7.01
C THR A 38 10.56 18.02 -7.60
N GLU A 39 11.52 17.14 -7.89
CA GLU A 39 12.86 17.32 -8.49
C GLU A 39 13.99 16.81 -7.59
N SER A 40 14.59 15.69 -7.97
CA SER A 40 15.96 15.30 -7.61
C SER A 40 16.97 16.21 -8.30
N GLN A 41 17.82 16.90 -7.52
CA GLN A 41 18.97 17.68 -8.00
C GLN A 41 20.30 16.91 -7.86
N VAL A 42 20.27 15.58 -7.96
CA VAL A 42 21.46 14.74 -7.73
C VAL A 42 21.79 13.92 -8.99
N ASP A 43 23.08 13.75 -9.25
CA ASP A 43 23.64 13.08 -10.43
C ASP A 43 22.88 11.78 -10.76
N GLU A 44 22.27 11.74 -11.95
CA GLU A 44 21.40 10.66 -12.43
C GLU A 44 22.18 9.34 -12.49
N ILE A 45 21.80 8.35 -11.65
CA ILE A 45 22.26 6.97 -11.80
C ILE A 45 21.46 6.33 -12.93
N THR A 46 22.14 5.70 -13.88
CA THR A 46 21.49 5.02 -15.03
C THR A 46 21.55 3.49 -14.93
N ASP A 47 22.19 2.94 -13.90
CA ASP A 47 22.34 1.49 -13.70
C ASP A 47 21.59 1.05 -12.43
N TYR A 48 20.31 0.74 -12.60
CA TYR A 48 19.45 0.17 -11.57
C TYR A 48 18.37 -0.71 -12.24
N SER A 49 17.87 -1.69 -11.49
CA SER A 49 16.78 -2.57 -11.87
C SER A 49 15.42 -1.93 -11.62
N ILE A 50 14.39 -2.46 -12.30
CA ILE A 50 13.00 -2.04 -12.04
C ILE A 50 12.57 -2.31 -10.59
N ASP A 51 13.07 -3.38 -9.98
CA ASP A 51 12.77 -3.74 -8.60
C ASP A 51 13.33 -2.71 -7.61
N GLU A 52 14.56 -2.23 -7.84
CA GLU A 52 15.17 -1.15 -7.04
C GLU A 52 14.38 0.15 -7.18
N LEU A 53 13.97 0.52 -8.40
CA LEU A 53 13.16 1.71 -8.61
C LEU A 53 11.77 1.58 -7.96
N MET A 54 11.15 0.41 -8.00
CA MET A 54 9.90 0.15 -7.29
C MET A 54 10.07 0.32 -5.78
N VAL A 55 11.15 -0.23 -5.19
CA VAL A 55 11.47 -0.07 -3.76
C VAL A 55 11.65 1.42 -3.41
N VAL A 56 12.37 2.17 -4.24
CA VAL A 56 12.56 3.62 -4.07
C VAL A 56 11.23 4.35 -4.13
N VAL A 57 10.37 4.05 -5.11
CA VAL A 57 9.01 4.61 -5.22
C VAL A 57 8.18 4.29 -3.98
N MET A 58 8.19 3.05 -3.52
CA MET A 58 7.45 2.64 -2.32
C MET A 58 7.97 3.34 -1.06
N SER A 59 9.29 3.54 -0.96
CA SER A 59 9.91 4.22 0.18
C SER A 59 9.47 5.68 0.30
N ARG A 60 9.19 6.37 -0.82
CA ARG A 60 8.75 7.77 -0.84
C ARG A 60 7.38 8.01 -0.18
N TYR A 61 6.59 6.96 0.06
CA TYR A 61 5.33 7.06 0.82
C TYR A 61 5.53 7.01 2.34
N ILE A 62 6.73 6.66 2.81
CA ILE A 62 7.07 6.47 4.21
C ILE A 62 7.45 7.83 4.81
N GLN A 63 6.90 8.14 5.98
CA GLN A 63 7.09 9.43 6.64
C GLN A 63 7.66 9.23 8.04
N GLY A 64 8.65 10.05 8.43
CA GLY A 64 9.23 10.00 9.76
C GLY A 64 8.21 10.10 10.91
N LYS A 65 8.61 9.64 12.10
CA LYS A 65 7.86 9.72 13.39
C LYS A 65 6.53 8.99 13.46
N MET A 66 6.23 8.12 12.48
CA MET A 66 4.98 7.38 12.46
C MET A 66 5.22 5.88 12.32
N LEU A 67 4.22 5.08 12.71
CA LEU A 67 4.29 3.62 12.68
C LEU A 67 4.00 3.08 11.29
N HIS A 68 4.98 2.37 10.73
CA HIS A 68 4.90 1.70 9.44
C HIS A 68 5.21 0.21 9.61
N TRP A 69 4.64 -0.62 8.75
CA TRP A 69 4.82 -2.06 8.85
C TRP A 69 4.67 -2.75 7.50
N HIS A 70 5.15 -3.98 7.43
CA HIS A 70 4.95 -4.88 6.29
C HIS A 70 4.32 -6.21 6.74
N GLY A 71 3.78 -6.96 5.78
CA GLY A 71 3.18 -8.27 6.00
C GLY A 71 4.18 -9.43 5.99
N GLY A 72 3.64 -10.65 5.91
CA GLY A 72 4.39 -11.91 5.91
C GLY A 72 5.30 -12.09 4.70
N ASP A 73 4.72 -11.94 3.51
CA ASP A 73 5.36 -12.18 2.21
C ASP A 73 5.55 -10.83 1.49
N SER A 74 6.47 -10.01 2.01
CA SER A 74 6.52 -8.57 1.71
C SER A 74 7.96 -8.05 1.58
N TYR A 75 8.75 -8.68 0.70
CA TYR A 75 10.17 -8.37 0.51
C TYR A 75 10.43 -6.94 0.00
N GLN A 76 9.72 -6.50 -1.05
CA GLN A 76 9.82 -5.12 -1.56
C GLN A 76 9.36 -4.07 -0.51
N PRO A 77 8.21 -4.25 0.19
CA PRO A 77 7.85 -3.41 1.33
C PRO A 77 8.90 -3.35 2.45
N MET A 78 9.50 -4.49 2.81
CA MET A 78 10.57 -4.57 3.81
C MET A 78 11.78 -3.75 3.36
N ALA A 79 12.22 -3.92 2.12
CA ALA A 79 13.31 -3.14 1.54
C ALA A 79 12.99 -1.64 1.53
N ALA A 80 11.76 -1.25 1.18
CA ALA A 80 11.33 0.14 1.19
C ALA A 80 11.35 0.78 2.59
N LEU A 81 10.91 0.04 3.61
CA LEU A 81 10.97 0.47 5.02
C LEU A 81 12.40 0.66 5.50
N ARG A 82 13.28 -0.29 5.17
CA ARG A 82 14.69 -0.20 5.50
C ARG A 82 15.36 0.98 4.79
N LEU A 83 15.14 1.13 3.48
CA LEU A 83 15.65 2.24 2.69
C LEU A 83 15.20 3.59 3.26
N ALA A 84 13.92 3.73 3.59
CA ALA A 84 13.40 4.96 4.19
C ALA A 84 14.09 5.26 5.52
N LYS A 85 14.29 4.26 6.38
CA LYS A 85 14.99 4.42 7.66
C LYS A 85 16.46 4.81 7.50
N LEU A 86 17.14 4.31 6.48
CA LEU A 86 18.55 4.62 6.22
C LEU A 86 18.77 5.98 5.53
N THR A 87 17.73 6.55 4.91
CA THR A 87 17.85 7.77 4.09
C THR A 87 17.05 8.94 4.69
N HIS A 88 15.77 9.04 4.34
CA HIS A 88 14.97 10.25 4.53
C HIS A 88 14.03 10.22 5.74
N ALA A 89 13.85 9.06 6.38
CA ALA A 89 12.93 8.85 7.50
C ALA A 89 13.54 7.99 8.62
N PRO A 90 14.68 8.40 9.23
CA PRO A 90 15.39 7.62 10.25
C PRO A 90 14.60 7.41 11.55
N ASP A 91 13.56 8.21 11.78
CA ASP A 91 12.74 8.21 12.99
C ASP A 91 11.38 7.52 12.80
N ILE A 92 11.22 6.67 11.77
CA ILE A 92 10.04 5.80 11.66
C ILE A 92 9.99 4.79 12.80
N ILE A 93 8.78 4.43 13.22
CA ILE A 93 8.55 3.23 14.03
C ILE A 93 8.29 2.09 13.05
N TYR A 94 9.26 1.21 12.86
CA TYR A 94 9.16 0.09 11.94
C TYR A 94 8.74 -1.17 12.71
N CYS A 95 7.50 -1.62 12.50
CA CYS A 95 7.00 -2.88 13.04
C CYS A 95 7.04 -4.03 12.01
N GLY A 96 7.53 -5.20 12.44
CA GLY A 96 7.50 -6.45 11.69
C GLY A 96 6.19 -7.20 11.87
N GLY A 97 5.38 -7.27 10.81
CA GLY A 97 3.99 -7.71 10.92
C GLY A 97 3.79 -9.05 11.62
N VAL A 98 4.34 -10.15 11.10
CA VAL A 98 4.03 -11.52 11.58
C VAL A 98 4.88 -11.94 12.76
N THR A 99 6.08 -11.36 12.88
CA THR A 99 7.09 -11.70 13.89
C THR A 99 7.04 -10.80 15.12
N GLY A 100 6.35 -9.67 15.04
CA GLY A 100 6.03 -8.84 16.20
C GLY A 100 7.22 -8.04 16.73
N TYR A 101 8.24 -7.75 15.93
CA TYR A 101 9.37 -6.90 16.37
C TYR A 101 9.13 -5.41 16.10
N VAL A 102 9.82 -4.56 16.85
CA VAL A 102 9.85 -3.10 16.62
C VAL A 102 11.28 -2.60 16.44
N ASN A 103 11.44 -1.75 15.43
CA ASN A 103 12.68 -1.09 15.06
C ASN A 103 13.85 -2.05 14.86
N PRO A 104 13.69 -3.02 13.95
CA PRO A 104 14.79 -3.93 13.61
C PRO A 104 15.94 -3.17 12.96
N ASP A 105 17.17 -3.66 13.15
CA ASP A 105 18.37 -3.15 12.49
C ASP A 105 19.35 -4.29 12.12
N PRO A 106 18.94 -5.25 11.27
CA PRO A 106 19.85 -6.33 10.88
C PRO A 106 20.99 -5.77 10.01
N GLU A 107 22.19 -6.36 10.04
CA GLU A 107 23.34 -5.88 9.25
C GLU A 107 23.14 -5.95 7.72
N TYR A 108 22.23 -6.82 7.26
CA TYR A 108 21.92 -7.05 5.85
C TYR A 108 20.40 -7.16 5.65
N LEU A 109 19.98 -7.08 4.39
CA LEU A 109 18.61 -7.43 4.02
C LEU A 109 18.51 -8.98 3.92
N PRO A 110 17.82 -9.66 4.84
CA PRO A 110 17.62 -11.10 4.80
C PRO A 110 16.64 -11.51 3.71
N GLU A 111 16.70 -12.78 3.35
CA GLU A 111 15.89 -13.35 2.28
C GLU A 111 14.40 -13.35 2.61
N MET A 112 14.02 -13.42 3.89
CA MET A 112 12.63 -13.40 4.31
C MET A 112 12.27 -12.16 5.13
N ALA A 113 11.09 -11.59 4.85
CA ALA A 113 10.58 -10.43 5.56
C ALA A 113 10.39 -10.66 7.08
N ASN A 114 10.34 -11.93 7.50
CA ASN A 114 10.10 -12.34 8.87
C ASN A 114 11.20 -13.30 9.37
N ASP A 115 12.43 -13.13 8.86
CA ASP A 115 13.58 -13.95 9.23
C ASP A 115 14.15 -13.57 10.61
N PHE A 116 14.92 -14.50 11.20
CA PHE A 116 15.55 -14.36 12.51
C PHE A 116 16.42 -13.09 12.68
N PRO A 117 17.22 -12.65 11.68
CA PRO A 117 18.01 -11.42 11.82
C PRO A 117 17.17 -10.17 12.13
N TYR A 118 15.94 -10.10 11.61
CA TYR A 118 15.02 -9.00 11.90
C TYR A 118 14.47 -9.01 13.34
N CYS A 119 14.55 -10.14 14.01
CA CYS A 119 14.09 -10.31 15.38
C CYS A 119 15.21 -10.04 16.41
N HIS A 120 16.47 -9.97 15.98
CA HIS A 120 17.61 -9.83 16.90
C HIS A 120 17.82 -8.36 17.33
N ASP A 121 18.14 -8.14 18.62
CA ASP A 121 18.41 -6.81 19.20
C ASP A 121 17.36 -5.72 18.93
N VAL A 122 16.10 -6.13 18.85
CA VAL A 122 14.97 -5.22 18.60
C VAL A 122 14.59 -4.46 19.87
N GLU A 123 13.99 -3.27 19.73
CA GLU A 123 13.63 -2.42 20.87
C GLU A 123 12.61 -3.10 21.80
N PHE A 124 11.62 -3.79 21.22
CA PHE A 124 10.72 -4.69 21.95
C PHE A 124 9.93 -5.59 20.99
N TYR A 125 9.26 -6.58 21.57
CA TYR A 125 8.30 -7.44 20.90
C TYR A 125 6.86 -7.10 21.29
N TYR A 126 5.93 -7.19 20.34
CA TYR A 126 4.50 -7.08 20.55
C TYR A 126 3.79 -8.36 20.10
N GLU A 127 2.68 -8.69 20.78
CA GLU A 127 1.78 -9.76 20.34
C GLU A 127 1.02 -9.35 19.08
N PHE A 128 0.89 -10.28 18.12
CA PHE A 128 0.33 -10.01 16.80
C PHE A 128 -1.05 -9.34 16.85
N GLU A 129 -1.86 -9.65 17.86
CA GLU A 129 -3.19 -9.09 18.09
C GLU A 129 -3.16 -7.58 18.33
N HIS A 130 -2.14 -7.07 19.03
CA HIS A 130 -1.99 -5.63 19.33
C HIS A 130 -1.86 -4.78 18.07
N LEU A 131 -1.40 -5.38 16.97
CA LEU A 131 -1.31 -4.73 15.67
C LEU A 131 -2.67 -4.32 15.14
N PHE A 132 -3.69 -5.17 15.32
CA PHE A 132 -5.05 -4.84 14.94
C PHE A 132 -5.63 -3.75 15.84
N ASP A 133 -5.30 -3.75 17.13
CA ASP A 133 -5.68 -2.66 18.03
C ASP A 133 -5.06 -1.31 17.61
N LEU A 134 -3.81 -1.31 17.15
CA LEU A 134 -3.15 -0.12 16.60
C LEU A 134 -3.83 0.36 15.31
N VAL A 135 -4.23 -0.56 14.44
CA VAL A 135 -4.97 -0.25 13.20
C VAL A 135 -6.34 0.36 13.52
N GLU A 136 -7.11 -0.25 14.43
CA GLU A 136 -8.43 0.26 14.82
C GLU A 136 -8.35 1.61 15.56
N ARG A 137 -7.25 1.87 16.29
CA ARG A 137 -6.95 3.18 16.91
C ARG A 137 -6.37 4.21 15.94
N LEU A 138 -6.12 3.84 14.68
CA LEU A 138 -5.47 4.70 13.67
C LEU A 138 -4.07 5.17 14.09
N GLU A 139 -3.37 4.34 14.87
CA GLU A 139 -1.99 4.59 15.33
C GLU A 139 -0.95 4.01 14.36
N THR A 140 -1.41 3.33 13.30
CA THR A 140 -0.59 2.98 12.13
C THR A 140 -0.70 4.04 11.05
N ARG A 141 0.37 4.25 10.27
CA ARG A 141 0.43 5.27 9.22
C ARG A 141 0.28 4.69 7.83
N LEU A 142 1.03 3.63 7.55
CA LEU A 142 1.19 3.07 6.22
C LEU A 142 1.24 1.55 6.28
N MET A 143 0.60 0.92 5.29
CA MET A 143 0.73 -0.51 5.03
C MET A 143 0.81 -0.77 3.52
N PHE A 144 1.55 -1.81 3.16
CA PHE A 144 1.65 -2.30 1.78
C PHE A 144 0.84 -3.57 1.58
N PHE A 145 0.15 -3.71 0.44
CA PHE A 145 -0.57 -4.94 0.09
C PHE A 145 -0.32 -5.37 -1.35
N GLY A 146 -0.03 -6.66 -1.53
CA GLY A 146 -0.02 -7.32 -2.84
C GLY A 146 -1.23 -8.21 -3.01
N GLY A 147 -1.48 -8.64 -4.24
CA GLY A 147 -2.53 -9.62 -4.55
C GLY A 147 -2.33 -10.26 -5.91
N ALA A 148 -2.96 -11.42 -6.11
CA ALA A 148 -2.99 -12.10 -7.40
C ALA A 148 -3.86 -11.35 -8.42
N GLN A 149 -4.88 -10.63 -7.95
CA GLN A 149 -5.64 -9.68 -8.74
C GLN A 149 -5.78 -8.35 -7.98
N ILE A 150 -5.73 -7.26 -8.72
CA ILE A 150 -6.06 -5.90 -8.26
C ILE A 150 -7.05 -5.34 -9.26
N ASP A 151 -8.18 -4.78 -8.81
CA ASP A 151 -9.13 -4.18 -9.74
C ASP A 151 -9.01 -2.66 -9.90
N LYS A 152 -9.83 -2.10 -10.80
CA LYS A 152 -9.85 -0.67 -11.13
C LYS A 152 -10.12 0.26 -9.95
N TYR A 153 -10.70 -0.23 -8.86
CA TYR A 153 -10.94 0.54 -7.65
C TYR A 153 -9.87 0.28 -6.57
N GLY A 154 -8.94 -0.64 -6.84
CA GLY A 154 -7.92 -1.06 -5.89
C GLY A 154 -8.39 -2.15 -4.94
N ASN A 155 -9.48 -2.88 -5.25
CA ASN A 155 -9.79 -4.10 -4.49
C ASN A 155 -8.68 -5.12 -4.72
N VAL A 156 -8.25 -5.80 -3.67
CA VAL A 156 -7.18 -6.79 -3.70
C VAL A 156 -7.77 -8.18 -3.53
N ASN A 157 -7.29 -9.13 -4.34
CA ASN A 157 -7.59 -10.54 -4.18
C ASN A 157 -6.31 -11.35 -3.92
N ALA A 158 -6.24 -11.91 -2.73
CA ALA A 158 -5.22 -12.89 -2.33
C ALA A 158 -5.86 -14.18 -1.79
N THR A 159 -7.17 -14.38 -1.98
CA THR A 159 -7.92 -15.49 -1.38
C THR A 159 -8.13 -16.65 -2.35
N LEU A 160 -8.74 -16.39 -3.51
CA LEU A 160 -9.11 -17.42 -4.49
C LEU A 160 -9.28 -16.87 -5.90
N LEU A 161 -9.15 -17.73 -6.91
CA LEU A 161 -9.62 -17.48 -8.28
C LEU A 161 -10.81 -18.38 -8.59
N GLY A 162 -11.77 -17.87 -9.37
CA GLY A 162 -13.09 -18.49 -9.61
C GLY A 162 -14.16 -17.94 -8.66
N SER A 163 -14.91 -18.82 -8.02
CA SER A 163 -15.90 -18.44 -7.00
C SER A 163 -15.84 -19.42 -5.82
N ILE A 164 -16.56 -19.12 -4.74
CA ILE A 164 -16.67 -20.02 -3.58
C ILE A 164 -17.27 -21.38 -4.00
N ASP A 165 -18.28 -21.36 -4.88
CA ASP A 165 -18.94 -22.58 -5.37
C ASP A 165 -18.16 -23.33 -6.45
N ASN A 166 -17.21 -22.64 -7.11
CA ASN A 166 -16.38 -23.19 -8.17
C ASN A 166 -14.94 -22.66 -8.06
N LEU A 167 -14.22 -23.18 -7.07
CA LEU A 167 -12.85 -22.79 -6.77
C LEU A 167 -11.89 -23.30 -7.86
N LYS A 168 -11.31 -22.38 -8.64
CA LYS A 168 -10.29 -22.73 -9.65
C LYS A 168 -8.89 -22.81 -9.05
N VAL A 169 -8.55 -21.86 -8.19
CA VAL A 169 -7.24 -21.79 -7.51
C VAL A 169 -7.44 -21.25 -6.10
N LYS A 170 -6.87 -21.93 -5.10
CA LYS A 170 -6.73 -21.40 -3.73
C LYS A 170 -5.41 -20.62 -3.66
N LEU A 171 -5.48 -19.34 -3.32
CA LEU A 171 -4.31 -18.48 -3.14
C LEU A 171 -3.80 -18.56 -1.69
N ALA A 172 -2.68 -17.91 -1.38
CA ALA A 172 -2.06 -17.92 -0.05
C ALA A 172 -3.01 -17.48 1.07
N GLY A 173 -3.97 -16.61 0.78
CA GLY A 173 -4.89 -16.02 1.75
C GLY A 173 -4.56 -14.57 2.04
N GLY A 174 -5.54 -13.83 2.55
CA GLY A 174 -5.40 -12.39 2.80
C GLY A 174 -4.57 -12.01 4.02
N GLY A 175 -4.29 -12.93 4.95
CA GLY A 175 -3.78 -12.56 6.27
C GLY A 175 -4.68 -11.50 6.91
N GLY A 176 -4.10 -10.35 7.28
CA GLY A 176 -4.85 -9.21 7.82
C GLY A 176 -5.52 -8.29 6.79
N THR A 177 -5.36 -8.54 5.48
CA THR A 177 -5.78 -7.61 4.40
C THR A 177 -7.22 -7.13 4.57
N GLY A 178 -8.19 -8.02 4.83
CA GLY A 178 -9.59 -7.63 4.99
C GLY A 178 -9.91 -6.79 6.23
N ALA A 179 -9.02 -6.78 7.23
CA ALA A 179 -9.17 -5.97 8.44
C ALA A 179 -8.40 -4.64 8.35
N ILE A 180 -7.33 -4.58 7.57
CA ILE A 180 -6.39 -3.44 7.58
C ILE A 180 -6.60 -2.53 6.37
N LEU A 181 -6.86 -3.13 5.21
CA LEU A 181 -7.13 -2.43 3.96
C LEU A 181 -8.53 -1.79 4.08
N GLY A 182 -8.61 -0.46 4.05
CA GLY A 182 -9.79 0.31 4.45
C GLY A 182 -9.61 1.16 5.70
N ARG A 183 -8.67 0.79 6.57
CA ARG A 183 -8.50 1.42 7.90
C ARG A 183 -7.20 2.18 8.07
N THR A 184 -6.13 1.74 7.39
CA THR A 184 -4.82 2.40 7.49
C THR A 184 -4.82 3.71 6.70
N PRO A 185 -4.31 4.83 7.25
CA PRO A 185 -4.37 6.14 6.61
C PRO A 185 -3.70 6.24 5.23
N VAL A 186 -2.59 5.52 5.02
CA VAL A 186 -1.96 5.35 3.70
C VAL A 186 -1.84 3.88 3.37
N ILE A 187 -2.32 3.52 2.20
CA ILE A 187 -2.25 2.16 1.68
C ILE A 187 -1.60 2.23 0.31
N VAL A 188 -0.49 1.53 0.15
CA VAL A 188 0.16 1.35 -1.15
C VAL A 188 -0.03 -0.10 -1.57
N ILE A 189 -0.88 -0.32 -2.57
CA ILE A 189 -0.99 -1.65 -3.18
C ILE A 189 0.13 -1.82 -4.21
N TRP A 190 0.61 -3.03 -4.43
CA TRP A 190 1.74 -3.24 -5.33
C TRP A 190 1.74 -4.59 -6.03
N THR A 191 2.41 -4.66 -7.18
CA THR A 191 2.69 -5.91 -7.91
C THR A 191 3.91 -5.75 -8.83
N ALA A 192 4.83 -6.70 -8.82
CA ALA A 192 5.93 -6.79 -9.81
C ALA A 192 5.56 -7.69 -11.01
N ALA A 193 4.27 -7.96 -11.19
CA ALA A 193 3.74 -8.85 -12.23
C ALA A 193 2.58 -8.18 -12.99
N HIS A 194 2.73 -6.93 -13.37
CA HIS A 194 1.73 -6.21 -14.15
C HIS A 194 1.64 -6.76 -15.57
N GLU A 195 2.78 -7.08 -16.20
CA GLU A 195 2.77 -7.72 -17.51
C GLU A 195 1.93 -9.00 -17.53
N LYS A 196 1.05 -9.11 -18.54
CA LYS A 196 0.12 -10.24 -18.64
C LYS A 196 0.88 -11.55 -18.85
N ARG A 197 0.63 -12.54 -18.00
CA ARG A 197 1.25 -13.88 -18.09
C ARG A 197 0.21 -14.91 -18.51
N GLY A 198 0.47 -15.61 -19.61
CA GLY A 198 -0.48 -16.59 -20.16
C GLY A 198 -1.85 -15.99 -20.50
N GLY A 199 -1.88 -14.73 -20.95
CA GLY A 199 -3.10 -14.00 -21.29
C GLY A 199 -3.91 -13.50 -20.08
N ARG A 200 -3.37 -13.58 -18.87
CA ARG A 200 -4.02 -13.08 -17.64
C ARG A 200 -3.30 -11.85 -17.12
N CYS A 201 -4.06 -10.79 -16.85
CA CYS A 201 -3.57 -9.59 -16.21
C CYS A 201 -3.69 -9.72 -14.68
N THR A 202 -2.74 -9.18 -13.93
CA THR A 202 -2.90 -8.98 -12.48
C THR A 202 -3.81 -7.78 -12.21
N LEU A 203 -3.71 -6.72 -13.02
CA LEU A 203 -4.68 -5.63 -13.00
C LEU A 203 -5.91 -6.03 -13.83
N VAL A 204 -7.06 -6.25 -13.19
CA VAL A 204 -8.30 -6.78 -13.81
C VAL A 204 -9.47 -5.80 -13.67
N ASP A 205 -10.51 -5.87 -14.52
CA ASP A 205 -11.65 -4.95 -14.35
C ASP A 205 -12.40 -5.15 -13.02
N LYS A 206 -12.46 -6.40 -12.56
CA LYS A 206 -13.07 -6.80 -11.29
C LYS A 206 -12.38 -8.05 -10.76
N VAL A 207 -12.10 -8.06 -9.46
CA VAL A 207 -11.55 -9.25 -8.79
C VAL A 207 -12.59 -10.37 -8.65
N ASP A 208 -12.12 -11.62 -8.65
CA ASP A 208 -12.96 -12.79 -8.40
C ASP A 208 -13.48 -12.83 -6.95
N PHE A 209 -12.66 -12.36 -6.01
CA PHE A 209 -12.96 -12.26 -4.58
C PHE A 209 -12.33 -11.01 -3.98
N ILE A 210 -13.10 -10.25 -3.19
CA ILE A 210 -12.58 -9.07 -2.48
C ILE A 210 -11.96 -9.54 -1.16
N THR A 211 -10.65 -9.70 -1.13
CA THR A 211 -9.90 -9.98 0.10
C THR A 211 -9.75 -8.71 0.94
N GLY A 212 -9.50 -7.57 0.29
CA GLY A 212 -9.54 -6.23 0.89
C GLY A 212 -10.17 -5.25 -0.08
N HIS A 213 -10.98 -4.31 0.45
CA HIS A 213 -11.79 -3.43 -0.37
C HIS A 213 -11.03 -2.19 -0.85
N GLY A 214 -11.17 -1.86 -2.13
CA GLY A 214 -10.60 -0.65 -2.71
C GLY A 214 -11.35 0.63 -2.31
N ASN A 215 -11.13 1.67 -3.12
CA ASN A 215 -11.94 2.89 -3.09
C ASN A 215 -13.39 2.56 -3.47
N PRO A 216 -14.40 3.14 -2.80
CA PRO A 216 -15.78 2.89 -3.16
C PRO A 216 -16.11 3.51 -4.53
N PRO A 217 -16.87 2.83 -5.38
CA PRO A 217 -17.42 3.45 -6.59
C PRO A 217 -18.43 4.56 -6.22
N PRO A 218 -18.77 5.46 -7.17
CA PRO A 218 -19.72 6.53 -6.92
C PRO A 218 -21.05 6.03 -6.36
N GLY A 219 -21.48 6.64 -5.25
CA GLY A 219 -22.74 6.28 -4.58
C GLY A 219 -22.67 5.05 -3.65
N VAL A 220 -21.49 4.46 -3.46
CA VAL A 220 -21.25 3.38 -2.49
C VAL A 220 -20.46 3.92 -1.30
N THR A 221 -20.72 3.38 -0.11
CA THR A 221 -19.94 3.67 1.10
C THR A 221 -19.52 2.36 1.73
N TYR A 222 -18.22 2.20 1.99
CA TYR A 222 -17.68 1.09 2.77
C TYR A 222 -17.44 1.52 4.22
N PRO A 223 -17.66 0.65 5.21
CA PRO A 223 -17.21 0.90 6.57
C PRO A 223 -15.69 1.05 6.59
N GLY A 224 -15.16 2.22 6.97
CA GLY A 224 -13.72 2.51 6.84
C GLY A 224 -13.38 3.06 5.45
N GLU A 225 -13.79 4.30 5.19
CA GLU A 225 -13.82 4.93 3.86
C GLU A 225 -12.45 5.19 3.19
N ILE A 226 -11.36 4.59 3.66
CA ILE A 226 -10.01 4.86 3.12
C ILE A 226 -9.59 3.73 2.20
N GLY A 227 -9.81 3.91 0.89
CA GLY A 227 -9.24 3.01 -0.11
C GLY A 227 -7.73 3.23 -0.30
N PRO A 228 -7.10 2.45 -1.19
CA PRO A 228 -5.70 2.61 -1.53
C PRO A 228 -5.35 4.03 -1.97
N THR A 229 -4.20 4.50 -1.51
CA THR A 229 -3.57 5.77 -1.87
C THR A 229 -2.91 5.67 -3.24
N ALA A 230 -2.17 4.58 -3.47
CA ALA A 230 -1.44 4.35 -4.71
C ALA A 230 -1.37 2.86 -5.07
N CYS A 231 -1.15 2.58 -6.35
CA CYS A 231 -0.74 1.28 -6.85
C CYS A 231 0.63 1.40 -7.54
N VAL A 232 1.64 0.72 -7.00
CA VAL A 232 3.00 0.68 -7.57
C VAL A 232 3.17 -0.64 -8.32
N THR A 233 3.51 -0.55 -9.60
CA THR A 233 3.75 -1.74 -10.43
C THR A 233 5.15 -1.74 -11.02
N ASP A 234 5.49 -2.78 -11.78
CA ASP A 234 6.68 -2.86 -12.66
C ASP A 234 6.52 -2.08 -13.97
N LEU A 235 5.31 -1.64 -14.34
CA LEU A 235 5.08 -0.82 -15.55
C LEU A 235 4.79 0.67 -15.28
N GLY A 236 4.42 1.03 -14.05
CA GLY A 236 4.16 2.42 -13.68
C GLY A 236 3.53 2.58 -12.30
N VAL A 237 3.30 3.84 -11.94
CA VAL A 237 2.73 4.26 -10.66
C VAL A 237 1.34 4.86 -10.91
N PHE A 238 0.38 4.43 -10.11
CA PHE A 238 -1.01 4.86 -10.21
C PHE A 238 -1.48 5.47 -8.90
N SER A 239 -2.35 6.47 -8.99
CA SER A 239 -3.22 6.93 -7.90
C SER A 239 -4.67 6.54 -8.18
N PHE A 240 -5.60 7.05 -7.38
CA PHE A 240 -7.03 6.86 -7.57
C PHE A 240 -7.70 8.21 -7.72
N ASP A 241 -8.54 8.33 -8.74
CA ASP A 241 -9.32 9.53 -8.99
C ASP A 241 -10.32 9.76 -7.85
N LYS A 242 -10.39 10.98 -7.34
CA LYS A 242 -11.16 11.30 -6.13
C LYS A 242 -12.68 11.24 -6.33
N ASP A 243 -13.13 11.47 -7.56
CA ASP A 243 -14.56 11.55 -7.88
C ASP A 243 -15.12 10.18 -8.27
N THR A 244 -14.31 9.40 -8.99
CA THR A 244 -14.73 8.09 -9.54
C THR A 244 -14.20 6.90 -8.76
N GLY A 245 -13.13 7.07 -7.97
CA GLY A 245 -12.39 5.99 -7.32
C GLY A 245 -11.59 5.12 -8.30
N ILE A 246 -11.60 5.42 -9.60
CA ILE A 246 -10.92 4.63 -10.63
C ILE A 246 -9.43 4.92 -10.60
N MET A 247 -8.63 3.86 -10.78
CA MET A 247 -7.18 3.93 -10.89
C MET A 247 -6.76 4.86 -12.04
N LYS A 248 -5.84 5.76 -11.73
CA LYS A 248 -5.34 6.82 -12.61
C LYS A 248 -3.84 6.72 -12.73
N LEU A 249 -3.33 6.71 -13.96
CA LEU A 249 -1.89 6.70 -14.21
C LEU A 249 -1.27 8.02 -13.71
N GLU A 250 -0.27 7.90 -12.85
CA GLU A 250 0.42 9.04 -12.23
C GLU A 250 1.83 9.25 -12.78
N ALA A 251 2.57 8.17 -13.02
CA ALA A 251 3.89 8.24 -13.62
C ALA A 251 4.26 6.95 -14.37
N LEU A 252 5.08 7.08 -15.40
CA LEU A 252 5.72 5.99 -16.13
C LEU A 252 7.15 5.77 -15.62
N TYR A 253 7.70 4.57 -15.80
CA TYR A 253 9.14 4.38 -15.68
C TYR A 253 9.82 4.74 -17.00
N PRO A 254 11.15 4.96 -17.03
CA PRO A 254 11.85 5.39 -18.23
C PRO A 254 11.59 4.54 -19.48
N ASP A 255 11.46 3.22 -19.32
CA ASP A 255 11.29 2.27 -20.42
C ASP A 255 9.83 1.81 -20.63
N THR A 256 8.86 2.46 -20.00
CA THR A 256 7.45 2.06 -20.09
C THR A 256 6.61 3.10 -20.81
N THR A 257 5.59 2.65 -21.55
CA THR A 257 4.68 3.53 -22.29
C THR A 257 3.23 3.34 -21.85
N VAL A 258 2.38 4.32 -22.20
CA VAL A 258 0.94 4.23 -21.96
C VAL A 258 0.35 3.03 -22.70
N GLU A 259 0.81 2.74 -23.93
CA GLU A 259 0.38 1.60 -24.73
C GLU A 259 0.70 0.29 -24.02
N MET A 260 1.91 0.13 -23.49
CA MET A 260 2.29 -1.05 -22.70
C MET A 260 1.37 -1.24 -21.49
N ILE A 261 1.03 -0.17 -20.77
CA ILE A 261 0.09 -0.23 -19.65
C ILE A 261 -1.29 -0.70 -20.14
N LEU A 262 -1.83 -0.09 -21.20
CA LEU A 262 -3.15 -0.44 -21.72
C LEU A 262 -3.22 -1.89 -22.23
N GLU A 263 -2.14 -2.41 -22.82
CA GLU A 263 -2.05 -3.79 -23.31
C GLU A 263 -1.96 -4.83 -22.20
N ASN A 264 -1.54 -4.43 -20.99
CA ASN A 264 -1.33 -5.29 -19.83
C ASN A 264 -2.36 -5.06 -18.71
N THR A 265 -3.26 -4.09 -18.86
CA THR A 265 -4.33 -3.79 -17.89
C THR A 265 -5.67 -4.30 -18.38
N GLY A 266 -6.40 -5.07 -17.56
CA GLY A 266 -7.71 -5.63 -17.89
C GLY A 266 -8.88 -4.63 -17.87
N PHE A 267 -8.60 -3.35 -17.66
CA PHE A 267 -9.54 -2.24 -17.66
C PHE A 267 -8.87 -0.98 -18.25
N LYS A 268 -9.65 0.08 -18.47
CA LYS A 268 -9.12 1.37 -18.91
C LYS A 268 -8.86 2.29 -17.71
N PRO A 269 -7.61 2.47 -17.26
CA PRO A 269 -7.29 3.47 -16.24
C PRO A 269 -7.51 4.89 -16.78
N ILE A 270 -7.61 5.85 -15.88
CA ILE A 270 -7.63 7.28 -16.27
C ILE A 270 -6.20 7.67 -16.67
N ILE A 271 -6.04 8.18 -17.89
CA ILE A 271 -4.76 8.66 -18.42
C ILE A 271 -4.82 10.19 -18.49
N PRO A 272 -3.93 10.93 -17.79
CA PRO A 272 -3.83 12.38 -17.94
C PRO A 272 -3.18 12.75 -19.29
N ASP A 273 -3.43 13.98 -19.76
CA ASP A 273 -2.88 14.48 -21.03
C ASP A 273 -1.35 14.42 -21.11
N LYS A 274 -0.69 14.60 -19.96
CA LYS A 274 0.76 14.44 -19.80
C LYS A 274 1.02 13.54 -18.60
N VAL A 275 1.73 12.45 -18.86
CA VAL A 275 2.21 11.53 -17.82
C VAL A 275 3.70 11.81 -17.61
N PRO A 276 4.14 12.22 -16.41
CA PRO A 276 5.55 12.38 -16.10
C PRO A 276 6.25 11.02 -16.00
N LEU A 277 7.58 11.04 -16.09
CA LEU A 277 8.39 9.90 -15.68
C LEU A 277 8.59 9.92 -14.16
N VAL A 278 8.72 8.74 -13.57
CA VAL A 278 9.19 8.56 -12.21
C VAL A 278 10.61 9.10 -12.12
N GLU A 279 10.88 9.89 -11.09
CA GLU A 279 12.23 10.38 -10.84
C GLU A 279 13.19 9.22 -10.54
N PRO A 280 14.39 9.21 -11.14
CA PRO A 280 15.38 8.17 -10.93
C PRO A 280 15.82 8.11 -9.45
N PRO A 281 16.40 6.99 -9.02
CA PRO A 281 16.96 6.88 -7.68
C PRO A 281 18.22 7.74 -7.56
N THR A 282 18.46 8.25 -6.36
CA THR A 282 19.72 8.91 -6.02
C THR A 282 20.80 7.88 -5.75
N LYS A 283 22.07 8.30 -5.79
CA LYS A 283 23.19 7.43 -5.44
C LYS A 283 23.10 6.82 -4.05
N GLU A 284 22.75 7.62 -3.06
CA GLU A 284 22.55 7.16 -1.68
C GLU A 284 21.43 6.10 -1.55
N GLN A 285 20.47 6.07 -2.48
CA GLN A 285 19.39 5.09 -2.46
C GLN A 285 19.75 3.74 -3.11
N ILE A 286 20.81 3.72 -3.92
CA ILE A 286 21.30 2.52 -4.62
C ILE A 286 22.51 1.91 -3.90
N ASP A 287 23.41 2.74 -3.37
CA ASP A 287 24.58 2.32 -2.57
C ASP A 287 24.15 1.66 -1.23
#